data_AF-I4YD06-F1
#
_entry.id   AF-I4YD06-F1
#
_cell.length_a   1.000
_cell.length_b   1.000
_cell.length_c   1.000
_cell.angle_alpha   90.00
_cell.angle_beta   90.00
_cell.angle_gamma   90.00
#
_symmetry.space_group_name_H-M   'P 1'
#
loop_
_entity.id
_entity.type
_entity.pdbx_description
1 polymer ?
#
loop_
_entity_poly.entity_id
_entity_poly.type
_entity_poly.pdbx_seq_one_letter_code
_entity_poly.pdbx_strand_id
1 'polypeptide(L)'
;MLIAYAVILSAFTSVLAATSRQLNAQNFKQAVSTGTWFIEHYSPTCSHCIAFEPTWSKLADEFDQYINFGQIDCNASKDLCSANSVTGTPSLVLFTDGTIAEKYAGSNAYKDLATYLQSHLIATPSFSQSTEPNPFGEVVELSENNFKSYIGKEGDDKLVWVKYFAPWCPHCQHLAPVWEELAVRFKGKLTIASVDCDKHHALCQKEKVKSYPTLSLYSNTHKKVYKDGRSLEKMSKFAKKVLEPGLRDITIDEFEKATANHEVFYLFLHSRLSSNNNDLDLLNKALKGLIGGPTVFKSRDDRLFDKYNVSPNEGSVLLAFKDNDWRKPASEVRLGDLGTLKDELDDTLVDTRVKELTNWLKYNAFPTIVDAATVFNELLDSEIQQYLVILPLDISHDDQLIAKEKLADIARVWRTGGRNMLTDGFLKGGPGSSTIFAWVDANKYSRWLRNMYGYINKPLKHGENRQKQIIIADPNRLEYYDVNLDGQATILDGHSIFSALEGIYQGQLQPKSSQNAFEYTVQAIHKRILSYKQTFIDHPLRMFIISVLLLLAVGILLYTLTIDNKPDDDSLHLFSSGTKGSARDYYQPSHKENRRID
;
A
#
# COMPACT_ATOMS: atom_id res chain seq x y z
N MET A 1 0.91 -75.79 32.58
CA MET A 1 -0.47 -75.52 32.13
C MET A 1 -0.57 -74.02 31.92
N LEU A 2 -0.38 -73.53 30.70
CA LEU A 2 -1.36 -73.40 29.62
C LEU A 2 -2.17 -72.09 29.74
N ILE A 3 -1.80 -71.13 28.87
CA ILE A 3 -2.64 -70.30 27.98
C ILE A 3 -3.73 -69.43 28.65
N ALA A 4 -3.73 -68.10 28.44
CA ALA A 4 -4.62 -67.41 27.47
C ALA A 4 -4.55 -65.85 27.47
N TYR A 5 -4.49 -65.28 26.24
CA TYR A 5 -4.82 -63.92 25.75
C TYR A 5 -4.04 -62.69 26.28
N ALA A 6 -3.19 -61.98 25.52
CA ALA A 6 -3.32 -61.27 24.23
C ALA A 6 -3.86 -59.83 24.34
N VAL A 7 -2.93 -58.88 24.12
CA VAL A 7 -3.02 -57.54 23.49
C VAL A 7 -4.41 -56.87 23.44
N ILE A 8 -4.54 -55.72 24.13
CA ILE A 8 -5.30 -54.57 23.59
C ILE A 8 -4.41 -53.34 23.59
N LEU A 9 -4.14 -52.90 22.36
CA LEU A 9 -3.55 -51.65 21.95
C LEU A 9 -4.55 -50.50 22.20
N SER A 10 -4.00 -49.30 22.45
CA SER A 10 -4.58 -47.97 22.15
C SER A 10 -5.91 -47.55 22.79
N ALA A 11 -5.82 -46.58 23.69
CA ALA A 11 -6.72 -45.42 23.69
C ALA A 11 -5.99 -44.19 24.28
N PHE A 12 -4.98 -43.70 23.55
CA PHE A 12 -4.73 -42.26 23.52
C PHE A 12 -5.78 -41.70 22.55
N THR A 13 -6.84 -41.11 23.07
CA THR A 13 -7.62 -40.10 22.36
C THR A 13 -7.77 -38.91 23.29
N SER A 14 -6.92 -37.92 23.04
CA SER A 14 -7.19 -36.53 23.39
C SER A 14 -8.61 -36.18 22.97
N VAL A 15 -9.48 -35.90 23.94
CA VAL A 15 -10.78 -35.28 23.68
C VAL A 15 -10.52 -33.84 23.28
N LEU A 16 -10.37 -33.62 21.98
CA LEU A 16 -10.69 -32.38 21.29
C LEU A 16 -11.78 -32.75 20.29
N ALA A 17 -13.02 -32.83 20.75
CA ALA A 17 -14.17 -33.06 19.90
C ALA A 17 -15.43 -32.49 20.56
N ALA A 18 -15.78 -31.26 20.21
CA ALA A 18 -17.08 -30.89 19.63
C ALA A 18 -17.32 -29.37 19.78
N THR A 19 -16.88 -28.59 18.81
CA THR A 19 -17.26 -27.18 18.60
C THR A 19 -18.75 -27.03 18.26
N SER A 20 -19.38 -28.10 17.74
CA SER A 20 -20.83 -28.20 17.53
C SER A 20 -21.54 -28.89 18.71
N ARG A 21 -22.64 -28.29 19.21
CA ARG A 21 -23.39 -28.81 20.37
C ARG A 21 -24.53 -29.75 19.95
N GLN A 22 -24.67 -30.88 20.62
CA GLN A 22 -25.82 -31.78 20.43
C GLN A 22 -27.08 -31.22 21.11
N LEU A 23 -28.13 -31.00 20.31
CA LEU A 23 -29.39 -30.40 20.71
C LEU A 23 -30.53 -31.43 20.64
N ASN A 24 -31.44 -31.34 21.60
CA ASN A 24 -32.62 -32.20 21.72
C ASN A 24 -33.80 -31.41 22.32
N ALA A 25 -34.95 -32.06 22.46
CA ALA A 25 -36.18 -31.41 22.94
C ALA A 25 -36.04 -30.72 24.33
N GLN A 26 -35.08 -31.14 25.17
CA GLN A 26 -34.90 -30.59 26.51
C GLN A 26 -34.06 -29.31 26.51
N ASN A 27 -32.96 -29.28 25.73
CA ASN A 27 -32.00 -28.17 25.76
C ASN A 27 -32.19 -27.16 24.61
N PHE A 28 -32.91 -27.53 23.54
CA PHE A 28 -33.01 -26.73 22.32
C PHE A 28 -33.54 -25.32 22.58
N LYS A 29 -34.70 -25.20 23.24
CA LYS A 29 -35.35 -23.89 23.49
C LYS A 29 -34.45 -22.93 24.26
N GLN A 30 -33.71 -23.44 25.24
CA GLN A 30 -32.78 -22.62 26.02
C GLN A 30 -31.57 -22.23 25.18
N ALA A 31 -30.99 -23.19 24.44
CA ALA A 31 -29.81 -22.96 23.61
C ALA A 31 -30.07 -21.85 22.59
N VAL A 32 -31.14 -21.95 21.81
CA VAL A 32 -31.42 -21.00 20.72
C VAL A 32 -32.06 -19.70 21.18
N SER A 33 -32.41 -19.54 22.47
CA SER A 33 -33.17 -18.38 22.97
C SER A 33 -32.47 -17.04 22.77
N THR A 34 -31.15 -17.03 22.66
CA THR A 34 -30.33 -15.85 22.45
C THR A 34 -29.19 -16.14 21.49
N GLY A 35 -28.87 -15.15 20.65
CA GLY A 35 -27.77 -15.22 19.69
C GLY A 35 -28.15 -15.95 18.41
N THR A 36 -27.18 -16.05 17.50
CA THR A 36 -27.33 -16.72 16.22
C THR A 36 -26.82 -18.15 16.32
N TRP A 37 -27.60 -19.10 15.80
CA TRP A 37 -27.30 -20.53 15.82
C TRP A 37 -27.45 -21.12 14.41
N PHE A 38 -26.41 -21.80 13.94
CA PHE A 38 -26.48 -22.60 12.72
C PHE A 38 -26.62 -24.08 13.10
N ILE A 39 -27.74 -24.68 12.72
CA ILE A 39 -28.15 -25.98 13.22
C ILE A 39 -28.31 -26.97 12.07
N GLU A 40 -27.52 -28.05 12.11
CA GLU A 40 -27.72 -29.21 11.25
C GLU A 40 -28.75 -30.16 11.87
N HIS A 41 -29.78 -30.47 11.09
CA HIS A 41 -30.74 -31.52 11.39
C HIS A 41 -30.34 -32.75 10.60
N TYR A 42 -29.83 -33.78 11.29
CA TYR A 42 -29.20 -34.94 10.68
C TYR A 42 -29.86 -36.25 11.11
N SER A 43 -29.45 -37.34 10.47
CA SER A 43 -29.79 -38.70 10.89
C SER A 43 -28.52 -39.56 10.90
N PRO A 44 -28.20 -40.27 11.99
CA PRO A 44 -26.99 -41.09 12.10
C PRO A 44 -26.86 -42.18 11.02
N THR A 45 -27.98 -42.60 10.44
CA THR A 45 -28.05 -43.64 9.41
C THR A 45 -28.11 -43.07 7.99
N CYS A 46 -28.08 -41.75 7.83
CA CYS A 46 -28.15 -41.10 6.53
C CYS A 46 -26.77 -40.98 5.90
N SER A 47 -26.56 -41.63 4.75
CA SER A 47 -25.30 -41.58 4.00
C SER A 47 -24.85 -40.15 3.66
N HIS A 48 -25.79 -39.24 3.37
CA HIS A 48 -25.48 -37.84 3.10
C HIS A 48 -25.05 -37.07 4.35
N CYS A 49 -25.59 -37.38 5.52
CA CYS A 49 -25.16 -36.78 6.79
C CYS A 49 -23.75 -37.24 7.15
N ILE A 50 -23.49 -38.56 7.05
CA ILE A 50 -22.17 -39.14 7.32
C ILE A 50 -21.10 -38.53 6.40
N ALA A 51 -21.42 -38.34 5.11
CA ALA A 51 -20.51 -37.70 4.16
C ALA A 51 -20.30 -36.20 4.42
N PHE A 52 -21.27 -35.53 5.04
CA PHE A 52 -21.22 -34.09 5.32
C PHE A 52 -20.49 -33.75 6.63
N GLU A 53 -20.46 -34.68 7.59
CA GLU A 53 -19.86 -34.49 8.92
C GLU A 53 -18.46 -33.86 8.92
N PRO A 54 -17.49 -34.25 8.06
CA PRO A 54 -16.17 -33.60 8.05
C PRO A 54 -16.24 -32.11 7.67
N THR A 55 -17.16 -31.75 6.78
CA THR A 55 -17.39 -30.36 6.39
C THR A 55 -18.05 -29.58 7.52
N TRP A 56 -19.05 -30.17 8.19
CA TRP A 56 -19.73 -29.57 9.33
C TRP A 56 -18.79 -29.32 10.50
N SER A 57 -18.02 -30.33 10.91
CA SER A 57 -17.01 -30.22 11.96
C SER A 57 -16.00 -29.12 11.66
N LYS A 58 -15.49 -29.05 10.42
CA LYS A 58 -14.58 -27.98 10.00
C LYS A 58 -15.22 -26.58 10.07
N LEU A 59 -16.48 -26.44 9.67
CA LEU A 59 -17.20 -25.16 9.76
C LEU A 59 -17.40 -24.75 11.22
N ALA A 60 -17.81 -25.69 12.07
CA ALA A 60 -17.96 -25.43 13.49
C ALA A 60 -16.63 -24.98 14.13
N ASP A 61 -15.53 -25.66 13.80
CA ASP A 61 -14.19 -25.28 14.29
C ASP A 61 -13.73 -23.89 13.84
N GLU A 62 -14.07 -23.47 12.62
CA GLU A 62 -13.62 -22.17 12.09
C GLU A 62 -14.53 -21.00 12.50
N PHE A 63 -15.79 -21.25 12.83
CA PHE A 63 -16.79 -20.21 13.04
C PHE A 63 -17.44 -20.20 14.44
N ASP A 64 -17.11 -21.12 15.34
CA ASP A 64 -17.70 -21.24 16.69
C ASP A 64 -17.60 -19.96 17.54
N GLN A 65 -16.57 -19.14 17.30
CA GLN A 65 -16.38 -17.85 17.96
C GLN A 65 -17.39 -16.77 17.52
N TYR A 66 -17.98 -16.93 16.32
CA TYR A 66 -18.85 -15.92 15.70
C TYR A 66 -20.31 -16.33 15.70
N ILE A 67 -20.58 -17.64 15.59
CA ILE A 67 -21.92 -18.21 15.55
C ILE A 67 -21.93 -19.54 16.29
N ASN A 68 -23.01 -19.83 17.00
CA ASN A 68 -23.14 -21.10 17.70
C ASN A 68 -23.49 -22.22 16.71
N PHE A 69 -22.84 -23.36 16.82
CA PHE A 69 -23.16 -24.54 16.02
C PHE A 69 -23.95 -25.56 16.84
N GLY A 70 -24.98 -26.14 16.23
CA GLY A 70 -25.78 -27.20 16.83
C GLY A 70 -26.08 -28.35 15.88
N GLN A 71 -26.22 -29.56 16.41
CA GLN A 71 -26.68 -30.73 15.67
C GLN A 71 -27.90 -31.34 16.36
N ILE A 72 -28.92 -31.72 15.57
CA ILE A 72 -30.13 -32.40 16.06
C ILE A 72 -30.26 -33.74 15.33
N ASP A 73 -30.23 -34.84 16.09
CA ASP A 73 -30.57 -36.16 15.58
C ASP A 73 -32.09 -36.29 15.41
N CYS A 74 -32.57 -36.28 14.16
CA CYS A 74 -33.98 -36.41 13.83
C CYS A 74 -34.54 -37.84 14.01
N ASN A 75 -33.70 -38.87 14.17
CA ASN A 75 -34.18 -40.18 14.57
C ASN A 75 -34.63 -40.18 16.03
N ALA A 76 -33.86 -39.49 16.89
CA ALA A 76 -34.14 -39.36 18.32
C ALA A 76 -35.14 -38.25 18.65
N SER A 77 -35.17 -37.16 17.88
CA SER A 77 -35.97 -35.95 18.14
C SER A 77 -36.94 -35.60 16.99
N LYS A 78 -37.78 -36.56 16.58
CA LYS A 78 -38.71 -36.41 15.45
C LYS A 78 -39.64 -35.21 15.55
N ASP A 79 -40.23 -34.99 16.71
CA ASP A 79 -41.17 -33.89 16.95
C ASP A 79 -40.48 -32.53 16.80
N LEU A 80 -39.22 -32.43 17.25
CA LEU A 80 -38.42 -31.21 17.13
C LEU A 80 -38.07 -30.91 15.67
N CYS A 81 -37.64 -31.92 14.91
CA CYS A 81 -37.35 -31.74 13.48
C CYS A 81 -38.61 -31.39 12.68
N SER A 82 -39.75 -32.00 13.01
CA SER A 82 -41.04 -31.66 12.39
C SER A 82 -41.50 -30.24 12.75
N ALA A 83 -41.32 -29.81 14.00
CA ALA A 83 -41.60 -28.44 14.43
C ALA A 83 -40.73 -27.40 13.69
N ASN A 84 -39.47 -27.74 13.41
CA ASN A 84 -38.56 -26.91 12.60
C ASN A 84 -38.81 -27.05 11.09
N SER A 85 -39.88 -27.75 10.69
CA SER A 85 -40.29 -27.96 9.30
C SER A 85 -39.18 -28.59 8.44
N VAL A 86 -38.48 -29.57 9.01
CA VAL A 86 -37.45 -30.37 8.34
C VAL A 86 -38.10 -31.57 7.65
N THR A 87 -37.98 -31.65 6.33
CA THR A 87 -38.57 -32.71 5.50
C THR A 87 -37.55 -33.73 4.99
N GLY A 88 -36.25 -33.45 5.15
CA GLY A 88 -35.14 -34.32 4.75
C GLY A 88 -33.86 -34.02 5.54
N THR A 89 -32.91 -34.96 5.55
CA THR A 89 -31.63 -34.81 6.26
C THR A 89 -30.44 -35.07 5.32
N PRO A 90 -29.31 -34.33 5.44
CA PRO A 90 -29.13 -33.21 6.37
C PRO A 90 -29.90 -31.96 5.92
N SER A 91 -30.43 -31.20 6.88
CA SER A 91 -31.04 -29.88 6.64
C SER A 91 -30.42 -28.83 7.54
N LEU A 92 -30.01 -27.70 6.98
CA LEU A 92 -29.31 -26.64 7.70
C LEU A 92 -30.23 -25.45 7.92
N VAL A 93 -30.36 -25.03 9.18
CA VAL A 93 -31.30 -23.97 9.57
C VAL A 93 -30.58 -22.95 10.44
N LEU A 94 -30.74 -21.68 10.09
CA LEU A 94 -30.25 -20.54 10.86
C LEU A 94 -31.34 -20.05 11.82
N PHE A 95 -31.01 -19.96 13.10
CA PHE A 95 -31.86 -19.39 14.13
C PHE A 95 -31.27 -18.10 14.66
N THR A 96 -32.13 -17.14 14.98
CA THR A 96 -31.77 -15.91 15.69
C THR A 96 -32.78 -15.67 16.80
N ASP A 97 -32.28 -15.58 18.04
CA ASP A 97 -33.06 -15.25 19.24
C ASP A 97 -34.36 -16.08 19.37
N GLY A 98 -34.24 -17.39 19.15
CA GLY A 98 -35.32 -18.37 19.31
C GLY A 98 -36.22 -18.54 18.09
N THR A 99 -36.00 -17.78 17.01
CA THR A 99 -36.81 -17.84 15.79
C THR A 99 -36.00 -18.35 14.60
N ILE A 100 -36.65 -19.06 13.67
CA ILE A 100 -36.02 -19.47 12.41
C ILE A 100 -35.82 -18.20 11.57
N ALA A 101 -34.56 -17.83 11.34
CA ALA A 101 -34.20 -16.73 10.47
C ALA A 101 -34.26 -17.17 9.00
N GLU A 102 -33.65 -18.32 8.69
CA GLU A 102 -33.56 -18.84 7.33
C GLU A 102 -33.32 -20.35 7.31
N LYS A 103 -33.72 -21.02 6.22
CA LYS A 103 -33.28 -22.37 5.90
C LYS A 103 -32.30 -22.31 4.74
N TYR A 104 -31.09 -22.82 4.94
CA TYR A 104 -30.08 -22.82 3.91
C TYR A 104 -30.41 -23.87 2.85
N ALA A 105 -30.55 -23.42 1.59
CA ALA A 105 -30.89 -24.26 0.44
C ALA A 105 -29.73 -24.43 -0.56
N GLY A 106 -28.52 -24.01 -0.20
CA GLY A 106 -27.33 -24.08 -1.05
C GLY A 106 -26.63 -25.44 -1.02
N SER A 107 -25.43 -25.47 -1.57
CA SER A 107 -24.60 -26.67 -1.64
C SER A 107 -23.92 -26.95 -0.28
N ASN A 108 -23.77 -28.23 0.07
CA ASN A 108 -23.09 -28.66 1.29
C ASN A 108 -21.56 -28.58 1.19
N ALA A 109 -21.01 -27.97 0.13
CA ALA A 109 -19.58 -27.73 0.01
C ALA A 109 -19.11 -26.69 1.02
N TYR A 110 -17.95 -26.93 1.64
CA TYR A 110 -17.36 -26.03 2.65
C TYR A 110 -17.36 -24.56 2.22
N LYS A 111 -16.95 -24.29 0.97
CA LYS A 111 -16.86 -22.93 0.43
C LYS A 111 -18.20 -22.19 0.44
N ASP A 112 -19.27 -22.86 0.01
CA ASP A 112 -20.59 -22.25 -0.13
C ASP A 112 -21.21 -21.97 1.25
N LEU A 113 -20.98 -22.86 2.21
CA LEU A 113 -21.40 -22.70 3.60
C LEU A 113 -20.61 -21.63 4.34
N ALA A 114 -19.28 -21.60 4.18
CA ALA A 114 -18.44 -20.57 4.75
C ALA A 114 -18.86 -19.18 4.22
N THR A 115 -19.08 -19.05 2.91
CA THR A 115 -19.57 -17.82 2.27
C THR A 115 -20.92 -17.40 2.83
N TYR A 116 -21.85 -18.37 2.98
CA TYR A 116 -23.16 -18.13 3.55
C TYR A 116 -23.07 -17.57 4.97
N LEU A 117 -22.30 -18.22 5.84
CA LEU A 117 -22.10 -17.80 7.22
C LEU A 117 -21.45 -16.41 7.30
N GLN A 118 -20.39 -16.17 6.53
CA GLN A 118 -19.72 -14.87 6.48
C GLN A 118 -20.67 -13.74 6.08
N SER A 119 -21.50 -13.95 5.05
CA SER A 119 -22.46 -12.93 4.60
C SER A 119 -23.49 -12.56 5.68
N HIS A 120 -23.92 -13.53 6.48
CA HIS A 120 -24.87 -13.33 7.59
C HIS A 120 -24.21 -12.71 8.83
N LEU A 121 -22.94 -13.03 9.08
CA LEU A 121 -22.17 -12.44 10.17
C LEU A 121 -21.90 -10.94 9.93
N ILE A 122 -21.52 -10.54 8.71
CA ILE A 122 -21.26 -9.14 8.33
C ILE A 122 -22.51 -8.24 8.48
N ALA A 123 -23.71 -8.82 8.42
CA ALA A 123 -24.98 -8.12 8.58
C ALA A 123 -25.43 -7.93 10.04
N THR A 124 -24.74 -8.54 11.02
CA THR A 124 -25.14 -8.47 12.44
C THR A 124 -24.35 -7.41 13.22
N PRO A 125 -24.99 -6.61 14.09
CA PRO A 125 -24.31 -5.62 14.95
C PRO A 125 -23.25 -6.23 15.89
N SER A 126 -23.40 -7.51 16.24
CA SER A 126 -22.48 -8.28 17.09
C SER A 126 -21.09 -8.43 16.46
N PHE A 127 -20.99 -8.61 15.14
CA PHE A 127 -19.71 -8.74 14.43
C PHE A 127 -18.89 -7.44 14.46
N SER A 128 -19.52 -6.28 14.65
CA SER A 128 -18.83 -5.01 14.89
C SER A 128 -18.03 -4.99 16.22
N GLN A 129 -18.17 -6.03 17.06
CA GLN A 129 -17.46 -6.21 18.32
C GLN A 129 -16.40 -7.32 18.31
N SER A 130 -16.13 -7.99 17.18
CA SER A 130 -15.00 -8.93 17.14
C SER A 130 -13.70 -8.17 17.40
N THR A 131 -12.95 -8.62 18.40
CA THR A 131 -11.65 -8.02 18.77
C THR A 131 -10.54 -8.38 17.78
N GLU A 132 -10.74 -9.40 16.94
CA GLU A 132 -9.73 -9.89 15.99
C GLU A 132 -9.87 -9.23 14.60
N PRO A 133 -8.83 -8.55 14.08
CA PRO A 133 -8.86 -7.94 12.74
C PRO A 133 -8.99 -8.97 11.62
N ASN A 134 -9.94 -8.78 10.69
CA ASN A 134 -10.18 -9.67 9.54
C ASN A 134 -10.12 -11.18 9.89
N PRO A 135 -11.11 -11.67 10.64
CA PRO A 135 -11.11 -13.02 11.17
C PRO A 135 -11.26 -14.11 10.13
N PHE A 136 -11.65 -13.77 8.90
CA PHE A 136 -11.82 -14.73 7.80
C PHE A 136 -10.65 -14.73 6.82
N GLY A 137 -9.77 -13.72 6.89
CA GLY A 137 -8.67 -13.58 5.95
C GLY A 137 -9.16 -13.25 4.53
N GLU A 138 -10.28 -12.54 4.44
CA GLU A 138 -10.91 -12.19 3.17
C GLU A 138 -10.87 -10.68 2.93
N VAL A 139 -11.12 -10.28 1.69
CA VAL A 139 -11.20 -8.87 1.33
C VAL A 139 -12.57 -8.35 1.77
N VAL A 140 -12.59 -7.50 2.79
CA VAL A 140 -13.83 -6.88 3.28
C VAL A 140 -14.32 -5.82 2.29
N GLU A 141 -15.58 -5.91 1.85
CA GLU A 141 -16.20 -4.86 1.03
C GLU A 141 -16.72 -3.72 1.91
N LEU A 142 -16.22 -2.51 1.66
CA LEU A 142 -16.61 -1.30 2.36
C LEU A 142 -17.51 -0.42 1.47
N SER A 143 -18.52 0.15 2.10
CA SER A 143 -19.52 1.06 1.54
C SER A 143 -19.67 2.30 2.43
N GLU A 144 -20.49 3.28 2.03
CA GLU A 144 -20.75 4.45 2.87
C GLU A 144 -21.27 4.09 4.28
N ASN A 145 -21.97 2.97 4.41
CA ASN A 145 -22.67 2.58 5.63
C ASN A 145 -21.75 1.94 6.67
N ASN A 146 -20.73 1.19 6.25
CA ASN A 146 -19.84 0.46 7.15
C ASN A 146 -18.42 1.04 7.23
N PHE A 147 -18.02 1.93 6.32
CA PHE A 147 -16.65 2.44 6.26
C PHE A 147 -16.17 3.02 7.60
N LYS A 148 -17.00 3.86 8.25
CA LYS A 148 -16.64 4.49 9.53
C LYS A 148 -16.46 3.49 10.67
N SER A 149 -17.24 2.41 10.73
CA SER A 149 -17.11 1.43 11.82
C SER A 149 -15.84 0.59 11.67
N TYR A 150 -15.45 0.28 10.42
CA TYR A 150 -14.20 -0.41 10.13
C TYR A 150 -12.98 0.46 10.39
N ILE A 151 -12.97 1.72 9.93
CA ILE A 151 -11.84 2.64 10.20
C ILE A 151 -11.73 2.96 11.70
N GLY A 152 -12.86 3.00 12.41
CA GLY A 152 -12.91 3.30 13.84
C GLY A 152 -12.69 4.78 14.16
N LYS A 153 -12.56 5.05 15.46
CA LYS A 153 -12.18 6.35 16.01
C LYS A 153 -10.75 6.30 16.55
N GLU A 154 -10.24 7.46 16.92
CA GLU A 154 -8.93 7.53 17.57
C GLU A 154 -8.95 6.74 18.88
N GLY A 155 -7.97 5.84 19.07
CA GLY A 155 -7.86 4.97 20.24
C GLY A 155 -8.49 3.59 20.08
N ASP A 156 -9.15 3.30 18.95
CA ASP A 156 -9.67 1.95 18.66
C ASP A 156 -8.56 0.97 18.22
N ASP A 157 -7.35 1.47 17.93
CA ASP A 157 -6.18 0.72 17.42
C ASP A 157 -6.46 -0.16 16.20
N LYS A 158 -7.48 0.22 15.41
CA LYS A 158 -7.85 -0.47 14.17
C LYS A 158 -6.85 -0.17 13.06
N LEU A 159 -6.34 -1.24 12.46
CA LEU A 159 -5.52 -1.20 11.25
C LEU A 159 -6.32 -1.74 10.07
N VAL A 160 -6.59 -0.88 9.09
CA VAL A 160 -7.36 -1.21 7.90
C VAL A 160 -6.64 -0.76 6.64
N TRP A 161 -6.28 -1.69 5.77
CA TRP A 161 -5.71 -1.38 4.47
C TRP A 161 -6.78 -1.50 3.39
N VAL A 162 -7.13 -0.38 2.75
CA VAL A 162 -8.24 -0.27 1.80
C VAL A 162 -7.73 -0.11 0.37
N LYS A 163 -8.22 -0.96 -0.54
CA LYS A 163 -8.07 -0.82 -1.99
C LYS A 163 -9.28 -0.11 -2.58
N TYR A 164 -9.09 1.10 -3.07
CA TYR A 164 -10.08 1.82 -3.87
C TYR A 164 -9.89 1.45 -5.34
N PHE A 165 -10.95 0.93 -5.98
CA PHE A 165 -10.87 0.39 -7.32
C PHE A 165 -12.13 0.67 -8.14
N ALA A 166 -12.06 0.38 -9.44
CA ALA A 166 -13.22 0.26 -10.30
C ALA A 166 -13.17 -1.08 -11.07
N PRO A 167 -14.29 -1.81 -11.26
CA PRO A 167 -14.30 -3.14 -11.86
C PRO A 167 -13.72 -3.19 -13.28
N TRP A 168 -13.89 -2.12 -14.06
CA TRP A 168 -13.39 -2.02 -15.44
C TRP A 168 -11.90 -1.68 -15.53
N CYS A 169 -11.23 -1.36 -14.41
CA CYS A 169 -9.85 -0.91 -14.42
C CYS A 169 -8.87 -2.10 -14.54
N PRO A 170 -8.08 -2.23 -15.63
CA PRO A 170 -7.19 -3.37 -15.82
C PRO A 170 -6.12 -3.50 -14.73
N HIS A 171 -5.59 -2.37 -14.24
CA HIS A 171 -4.63 -2.37 -13.13
C HIS A 171 -5.23 -2.86 -11.80
N CYS A 172 -6.54 -2.68 -11.61
CA CYS A 172 -7.25 -3.19 -10.43
C CYS A 172 -7.50 -4.69 -10.54
N GLN A 173 -7.88 -5.16 -11.73
CA GLN A 173 -8.08 -6.59 -12.01
C GLN A 173 -6.78 -7.36 -11.80
N HIS A 174 -5.64 -6.87 -12.30
CA HIS A 174 -4.34 -7.50 -12.06
C HIS A 174 -3.93 -7.52 -10.58
N LEU A 175 -4.36 -6.53 -9.78
CA LEU A 175 -4.04 -6.47 -8.35
C LEU A 175 -4.95 -7.36 -7.49
N ALA A 176 -6.17 -7.64 -7.95
CA ALA A 176 -7.17 -8.40 -7.20
C ALA A 176 -6.63 -9.71 -6.58
N PRO A 177 -5.99 -10.63 -7.32
CA PRO A 177 -5.50 -11.88 -6.73
C PRO A 177 -4.42 -11.67 -5.66
N VAL A 178 -3.53 -10.69 -5.85
CA VAL A 178 -2.49 -10.34 -4.86
C VAL A 178 -3.13 -9.75 -3.60
N TRP A 179 -4.21 -8.98 -3.76
CA TRP A 179 -4.96 -8.37 -2.64
C TRP A 179 -5.71 -9.42 -1.81
N GLU A 180 -6.30 -10.41 -2.47
CA GLU A 180 -6.95 -11.57 -1.82
C GLU A 180 -5.92 -12.43 -1.06
N GLU A 181 -4.78 -12.74 -1.67
CA GLU A 181 -3.71 -13.49 -0.98
C GLU A 181 -3.15 -12.72 0.22
N LEU A 182 -3.09 -11.39 0.13
CA LEU A 182 -2.70 -10.55 1.25
C LEU A 182 -3.71 -10.64 2.40
N ALA A 183 -5.02 -10.65 2.11
CA ALA A 183 -6.06 -10.83 3.12
C ALA A 183 -5.87 -12.14 3.89
N VAL A 184 -5.62 -13.24 3.17
CA VAL A 184 -5.39 -14.57 3.77
C VAL A 184 -4.13 -14.55 4.63
N ARG A 185 -3.02 -13.99 4.12
CA ARG A 185 -1.73 -13.96 4.83
C ARG A 185 -1.77 -13.16 6.13
N PHE A 186 -2.62 -12.14 6.22
CA PHE A 186 -2.74 -11.26 7.38
C PHE A 186 -4.07 -11.42 8.13
N LYS A 187 -4.75 -12.56 7.94
CA LYS A 187 -5.88 -13.01 8.78
C LYS A 187 -5.55 -12.83 10.26
N GLY A 188 -6.48 -12.25 11.00
CA GLY A 188 -6.36 -12.02 12.43
C GLY A 188 -5.46 -10.84 12.84
N LYS A 189 -4.82 -10.15 11.89
CA LYS A 189 -3.78 -9.14 12.17
C LYS A 189 -4.04 -7.80 11.53
N LEU A 190 -4.44 -7.79 10.25
CA LEU A 190 -4.67 -6.57 9.49
C LEU A 190 -5.95 -6.72 8.67
N THR A 191 -6.83 -5.73 8.77
CA THR A 191 -8.03 -5.73 7.94
C THR A 191 -7.68 -5.33 6.51
N ILE A 192 -7.83 -6.27 5.58
CA ILE A 192 -7.67 -6.02 4.14
C ILE A 192 -9.05 -5.79 3.55
N ALA A 193 -9.26 -4.62 2.98
CA ALA A 193 -10.57 -4.15 2.56
C ALA A 193 -10.54 -3.57 1.14
N SER A 194 -11.71 -3.39 0.54
CA SER A 194 -11.86 -2.74 -0.75
C SER A 194 -13.11 -1.88 -0.82
N VAL A 195 -13.06 -0.83 -1.63
CA VAL A 195 -14.20 0.03 -1.96
C VAL A 195 -14.31 0.06 -3.48
N ASP A 196 -15.46 -0.36 -3.99
CA ASP A 196 -15.83 -0.18 -5.39
C ASP A 196 -16.27 1.27 -5.61
N CYS A 197 -15.41 2.06 -6.25
CA CYS A 197 -15.66 3.46 -6.50
C CYS A 197 -16.63 3.73 -7.64
N ASP A 198 -17.03 2.73 -8.45
CA ASP A 198 -18.14 2.87 -9.40
C ASP A 198 -19.49 2.80 -8.67
N LYS A 199 -19.58 1.99 -7.61
CA LYS A 199 -20.79 1.92 -6.76
C LYS A 199 -20.82 3.04 -5.72
N HIS A 200 -19.67 3.34 -5.11
CA HIS A 200 -19.54 4.23 -3.95
C HIS A 200 -18.76 5.51 -4.31
N HIS A 201 -19.18 6.20 -5.37
CA HIS A 201 -18.51 7.41 -5.89
C HIS A 201 -18.32 8.48 -4.81
N ALA A 202 -19.32 8.73 -3.98
CA ALA A 202 -19.28 9.76 -2.94
C ALA A 202 -18.23 9.46 -1.86
N LEU A 203 -18.10 8.19 -1.46
CA LEU A 203 -17.07 7.75 -0.53
C LEU A 203 -15.66 7.97 -1.12
N CYS A 204 -15.44 7.57 -2.36
CA CYS A 204 -14.13 7.72 -3.00
C CYS A 204 -13.74 9.19 -3.23
N GLN A 205 -14.71 10.05 -3.56
CA GLN A 205 -14.49 11.49 -3.66
C GLN A 205 -14.11 12.09 -2.30
N LYS A 206 -14.83 11.72 -1.23
CA LYS A 206 -14.54 12.16 0.14
C LYS A 206 -13.14 11.71 0.58
N GLU A 207 -12.75 10.49 0.23
CA GLU A 207 -11.43 9.94 0.51
C GLU A 207 -10.33 10.46 -0.43
N LYS A 208 -10.66 11.41 -1.31
CA LYS A 208 -9.75 12.09 -2.25
C LYS A 208 -9.02 11.10 -3.18
N VAL A 209 -9.70 10.04 -3.60
CA VAL A 209 -9.17 9.06 -4.55
C VAL A 209 -9.10 9.70 -5.94
N LYS A 210 -7.88 9.86 -6.48
CA LYS A 210 -7.64 10.52 -7.78
C LYS A 210 -7.47 9.53 -8.94
N SER A 211 -7.09 8.29 -8.66
CA SER A 211 -6.79 7.27 -9.67
C SER A 211 -6.96 5.86 -9.10
N TYR A 212 -7.04 4.87 -9.98
CA TYR A 212 -7.26 3.47 -9.58
C TYR A 212 -6.11 2.55 -10.04
N PRO A 213 -5.75 1.53 -9.23
CA PRO A 213 -6.12 1.38 -7.83
C PRO A 213 -5.37 2.40 -6.95
N THR A 214 -6.04 2.89 -5.90
CA THR A 214 -5.40 3.62 -4.80
C THR A 214 -5.43 2.76 -3.55
N LEU A 215 -4.29 2.59 -2.88
CA LEU A 215 -4.16 1.77 -1.68
C LEU A 215 -3.92 2.69 -0.48
N SER A 216 -4.85 2.74 0.46
CA SER A 216 -4.72 3.59 1.66
C SER A 216 -4.80 2.77 2.92
N LEU A 217 -3.81 2.91 3.78
CA LEU A 217 -3.78 2.31 5.10
C LEU A 217 -4.28 3.32 6.13
N TYR A 218 -5.17 2.86 6.99
CA TYR A 218 -5.74 3.61 8.10
C TYR A 218 -5.25 3.04 9.43
N SER A 219 -4.85 3.93 10.34
CA SER A 219 -4.46 3.63 11.72
C SER A 219 -4.94 4.75 12.62
N ASN A 220 -5.83 4.48 13.58
CA ASN A 220 -6.34 5.50 14.52
C ASN A 220 -6.76 6.80 13.79
N THR A 221 -7.56 6.67 12.72
CA THR A 221 -8.02 7.74 11.80
C THR A 221 -6.98 8.39 10.88
N HIS A 222 -5.70 8.13 11.09
CA HIS A 222 -4.64 8.63 10.20
C HIS A 222 -4.58 7.79 8.93
N LYS A 223 -4.47 8.45 7.78
CA LYS A 223 -4.42 7.82 6.46
C LYS A 223 -3.04 7.95 5.84
N LYS A 224 -2.45 6.82 5.41
CA LYS A 224 -1.25 6.78 4.57
C LYS A 224 -1.56 6.12 3.23
N VAL A 225 -1.30 6.82 2.13
CA VAL A 225 -1.37 6.24 0.79
C VAL A 225 -0.10 5.43 0.53
N TYR A 226 -0.26 4.16 0.21
CA TYR A 226 0.83 3.27 -0.17
C TYR A 226 1.20 3.49 -1.64
N LYS A 227 2.47 3.84 -1.88
CA LYS A 227 3.00 4.22 -3.21
C LYS A 227 4.07 3.28 -3.75
N ASP A 228 4.47 2.27 -2.96
CA ASP A 228 5.47 1.28 -3.35
C ASP A 228 4.92 0.26 -4.38
N GLY A 229 5.79 -0.65 -4.80
CA GLY A 229 5.42 -1.71 -5.73
C GLY A 229 4.31 -2.61 -5.20
N ARG A 230 3.42 -3.05 -6.09
CA ARG A 230 2.20 -3.82 -5.75
C ARG A 230 2.38 -5.34 -5.85
N SER A 231 3.61 -5.83 -5.66
CA SER A 231 3.86 -7.27 -5.55
C SER A 231 3.52 -7.74 -4.14
N LEU A 232 3.11 -9.01 -4.00
CA LEU A 232 2.78 -9.61 -2.71
C LEU A 232 3.93 -9.45 -1.70
N GLU A 233 5.18 -9.61 -2.14
CA GLU A 233 6.37 -9.48 -1.30
C GLU A 233 6.49 -8.06 -0.70
N LYS A 234 6.44 -7.02 -1.54
CA LYS A 234 6.56 -5.63 -1.10
C LYS A 234 5.40 -5.23 -0.18
N MET A 235 4.19 -5.64 -0.55
CA MET A 235 2.99 -5.37 0.24
C MET A 235 3.00 -6.12 1.57
N SER A 236 3.47 -7.38 1.58
CA SER A 236 3.65 -8.15 2.82
C SER A 236 4.72 -7.54 3.71
N LYS A 237 5.83 -7.04 3.14
CA LYS A 237 6.88 -6.34 3.89
C LYS A 237 6.31 -5.07 4.55
N PHE A 238 5.53 -4.29 3.81
CA PHE A 238 4.86 -3.11 4.36
C PHE A 238 3.84 -3.45 5.43
N ALA A 239 2.96 -4.43 5.21
CA ALA A 239 1.99 -4.87 6.21
C ALA A 239 2.65 -5.37 7.50
N LYS A 240 3.75 -6.14 7.41
CA LYS A 240 4.54 -6.54 8.58
C LYS A 240 5.08 -5.33 9.33
N LYS A 241 5.64 -4.35 8.62
CA LYS A 241 6.18 -3.11 9.20
C LYS A 241 5.10 -2.29 9.92
N VAL A 242 3.89 -2.28 9.39
CA VAL A 242 2.73 -1.58 9.99
C VAL A 242 2.25 -2.27 11.26
N LEU A 243 2.39 -3.59 11.34
CA LEU A 243 2.03 -4.40 12.51
C LEU A 243 3.10 -4.37 13.60
N GLU A 244 4.29 -3.84 13.34
CA GLU A 244 5.29 -3.66 14.38
C GLU A 244 4.83 -2.58 15.38
N PRO A 245 5.06 -2.78 16.69
CA PRO A 245 4.76 -1.78 17.69
C PRO A 245 5.46 -0.46 17.36
N GLY A 246 4.72 0.65 17.40
CA GLY A 246 5.28 1.98 17.12
C GLY A 246 6.43 2.36 18.07
N LEU A 247 6.44 1.82 19.30
CA LEU A 247 7.58 1.87 20.21
C LEU A 247 7.83 0.50 20.84
N ARG A 248 9.09 0.07 20.86
CA ARG A 248 9.53 -1.20 21.45
C ARG A 248 10.57 -0.98 22.55
N ASP A 249 10.34 -1.52 23.74
CA ASP A 249 11.36 -1.54 24.80
C ASP A 249 12.56 -2.40 24.41
N ILE A 250 13.78 -1.94 24.71
CA ILE A 250 15.04 -2.64 24.43
C ILE A 250 16.08 -2.41 25.54
N THR A 251 16.95 -3.40 25.77
CA THR A 251 18.15 -3.30 26.60
C THR A 251 19.40 -3.38 25.72
N ILE A 252 20.58 -3.00 26.24
CA ILE A 252 21.83 -3.09 25.45
C ILE A 252 22.13 -4.53 25.00
N ASP A 253 21.77 -5.53 25.80
CA ASP A 253 22.08 -6.94 25.55
C ASP A 253 21.32 -7.49 24.34
N GLU A 254 20.13 -6.96 24.06
CA GLU A 254 19.32 -7.33 22.90
C GLU A 254 19.48 -6.37 21.71
N PHE A 255 20.07 -5.19 21.94
CA PHE A 255 20.05 -4.06 21.01
C PHE A 255 20.69 -4.39 19.65
N GLU A 256 21.90 -4.97 19.63
CA GLU A 256 22.58 -5.32 18.38
C GLU A 256 21.76 -6.29 17.53
N LYS A 257 21.25 -7.37 18.14
CA LYS A 257 20.44 -8.37 17.44
C LYS A 257 19.10 -7.80 16.97
N ALA A 258 18.45 -6.97 17.79
CA ALA A 258 17.16 -6.37 17.43
C ALA A 258 17.28 -5.37 16.28
N THR A 259 18.40 -4.64 16.21
CA THR A 259 18.64 -3.59 15.21
C THR A 259 19.26 -4.09 13.91
N ALA A 260 19.88 -5.28 13.89
CA ALA A 260 20.63 -5.81 12.74
C ALA A 260 19.87 -5.85 11.40
N ASN A 261 18.54 -6.01 11.43
CA ASN A 261 17.71 -6.08 10.22
C ASN A 261 16.95 -4.78 9.90
N HIS A 262 17.28 -3.68 10.59
CA HIS A 262 16.66 -2.38 10.40
C HIS A 262 17.63 -1.44 9.68
N GLU A 263 17.37 -1.22 8.40
CA GLU A 263 18.16 -0.28 7.58
C GLU A 263 18.10 1.15 8.13
N VAL A 264 16.94 1.53 8.68
CA VAL A 264 16.74 2.78 9.41
C VAL A 264 15.91 2.46 10.66
N PHE A 265 16.30 3.03 11.80
CA PHE A 265 15.54 2.95 13.04
C PHE A 265 15.87 4.13 13.96
N TYR A 266 15.04 4.33 14.98
CA TYR A 266 15.28 5.31 16.03
C TYR A 266 15.52 4.63 17.37
N LEU A 267 16.34 5.25 18.22
CA LEU A 267 16.51 4.89 19.62
C LEU A 267 16.14 6.10 20.49
N PHE A 268 15.06 5.96 21.24
CA PHE A 268 14.63 6.90 22.26
C PHE A 268 15.26 6.54 23.60
N LEU A 269 16.29 7.29 23.98
CA LEU A 269 16.91 7.20 25.29
C LEU A 269 16.20 8.19 26.20
N HIS A 270 15.33 7.66 27.05
CA HIS A 270 14.46 8.52 27.85
C HIS A 270 14.97 8.65 29.27
N SER A 271 15.17 9.90 29.69
CA SER A 271 15.70 10.20 31.02
C SER A 271 14.67 9.91 32.10
N ARG A 272 15.15 9.47 33.28
CA ARG A 272 14.33 9.34 34.48
C ARG A 272 13.98 10.68 35.12
N LEU A 273 14.72 11.73 34.76
CA LEU A 273 14.56 13.09 35.29
C LEU A 273 13.59 13.95 34.47
N SER A 274 13.25 13.52 33.25
CA SER A 274 12.18 14.14 32.48
C SER A 274 10.83 13.84 33.16
N SER A 275 10.14 14.89 33.59
CA SER A 275 8.93 14.81 34.40
C SER A 275 7.86 13.89 33.79
N ASN A 276 7.48 12.82 34.51
CA ASN A 276 6.27 12.00 34.35
C ASN A 276 5.70 11.88 32.91
N ASN A 277 6.40 11.18 32.01
CA ASN A 277 5.91 10.75 30.69
C ASN A 277 5.67 11.84 29.61
N ASN A 278 5.87 13.14 29.88
CA ASN A 278 5.60 14.19 28.88
C ASN A 278 6.38 14.01 27.56
N ASP A 279 7.65 13.62 27.65
CA ASP A 279 8.49 13.36 26.47
C ASP A 279 8.04 12.12 25.69
N LEU A 280 7.55 11.10 26.40
CA LEU A 280 7.01 9.89 25.78
C LEU A 280 5.68 10.20 25.08
N ASP A 281 4.84 11.04 25.68
CA ASP A 281 3.58 11.50 25.10
C ASP A 281 3.82 12.38 23.87
N LEU A 282 4.83 13.25 23.91
CA LEU A 282 5.28 14.03 22.77
C LEU A 282 5.71 13.12 21.61
N LEU A 283 6.54 12.12 21.90
CA LEU A 283 6.99 11.15 20.91
C LEU A 283 5.82 10.33 20.35
N ASN A 284 4.92 9.84 21.21
CA ASN A 284 3.72 9.12 20.79
C ASN A 284 2.85 9.97 19.85
N LYS A 285 2.63 11.26 20.16
CA LYS A 285 1.91 12.19 19.28
C LYS A 285 2.61 12.35 17.93
N ALA A 286 3.94 12.50 17.90
CA ALA A 286 4.70 12.63 16.66
C ALA A 286 4.68 11.35 15.80
N LEU A 287 4.67 10.18 16.44
CA LEU A 287 4.68 8.88 15.75
C LEU A 287 3.33 8.51 15.12
N LYS A 288 2.21 9.07 15.59
CA LYS A 288 0.88 8.85 14.98
C LYS A 288 0.87 9.17 13.48
N GLY A 289 1.67 10.15 13.04
CA GLY A 289 1.79 10.53 11.63
C GLY A 289 2.71 9.65 10.77
N LEU A 290 3.39 8.65 11.35
CA LEU A 290 4.46 7.88 10.70
C LEU A 290 4.08 6.41 10.49
N ILE A 291 2.90 6.17 9.93
CA ILE A 291 2.42 4.82 9.63
C ILE A 291 3.43 4.11 8.70
N GLY A 292 3.92 2.94 9.09
CA GLY A 292 4.93 2.19 8.33
C GLY A 292 6.26 2.94 8.16
N GLY A 293 6.55 3.92 9.01
CA GLY A 293 7.86 4.57 9.15
C GLY A 293 8.88 3.68 9.88
N PRO A 294 10.13 4.13 10.07
CA PRO A 294 11.15 3.33 10.78
C PRO A 294 10.73 2.97 12.21
N THR A 295 11.16 1.80 12.67
CA THR A 295 10.88 1.29 14.01
C THR A 295 11.55 2.16 15.06
N VAL A 296 10.87 2.42 16.18
CA VAL A 296 11.40 3.17 17.33
C VAL A 296 11.64 2.22 18.48
N PHE A 297 12.89 2.09 18.88
CA PHE A 297 13.26 1.43 20.14
C PHE A 297 13.28 2.46 21.27
N LYS A 298 12.85 2.09 22.48
CA LYS A 298 12.97 2.92 23.67
C LYS A 298 13.75 2.21 24.76
N SER A 299 14.59 2.94 25.48
CA SER A 299 15.38 2.38 26.58
C SER A 299 15.63 3.38 27.71
N ARG A 300 15.81 2.83 28.92
CA ARG A 300 16.30 3.50 30.13
C ARG A 300 17.64 2.91 30.61
N ASP A 301 18.26 2.03 29.82
CA ASP A 301 19.51 1.34 30.21
C ASP A 301 20.67 2.34 30.16
N ASP A 302 21.26 2.63 31.32
CA ASP A 302 22.35 3.61 31.47
C ASP A 302 23.57 3.24 30.60
N ARG A 303 23.77 1.95 30.30
CA ARG A 303 24.84 1.48 29.39
C ARG A 303 24.64 1.96 27.94
N LEU A 304 23.40 2.15 27.50
CA LEU A 304 23.11 2.71 26.17
C LEU A 304 23.38 4.22 26.14
N PHE A 305 23.11 4.93 27.23
CA PHE A 305 23.47 6.34 27.38
C PHE A 305 24.99 6.52 27.29
N ASP A 306 25.75 5.73 28.04
CA ASP A 306 27.22 5.75 28.03
C ASP A 306 27.78 5.44 26.64
N LYS A 307 27.24 4.40 25.97
CA LYS A 307 27.68 3.97 24.63
C LYS A 307 27.61 5.08 23.58
N TYR A 308 26.58 5.93 23.65
CA TYR A 308 26.37 7.02 22.70
C TYR A 308 26.81 8.38 23.24
N ASN A 309 27.51 8.41 24.39
CA ASN A 309 28.01 9.63 25.02
C ASN A 309 26.90 10.66 25.27
N VAL A 310 25.74 10.18 25.73
CA VAL A 310 24.58 11.00 26.10
C VAL A 310 24.47 10.99 27.61
N SER A 311 24.40 12.17 28.24
CA SER A 311 24.15 12.27 29.68
C SER A 311 22.66 12.11 29.98
N PRO A 312 22.25 11.17 30.87
CA PRO A 312 20.87 11.07 31.33
C PRO A 312 20.35 12.34 32.02
N ASN A 313 21.25 13.20 32.50
CA ASN A 313 20.91 14.45 33.18
C ASN A 313 20.53 15.58 32.21
N GLU A 314 20.87 15.45 30.94
CA GLU A 314 20.56 16.45 29.89
C GLU A 314 19.18 16.22 29.25
N GLY A 315 18.36 15.33 29.81
CA GLY A 315 17.01 15.03 29.34
C GLY A 315 16.93 13.87 28.35
N SER A 316 15.74 13.67 27.77
CA SER A 316 15.51 12.59 26.80
C SER A 316 16.05 12.97 25.43
N VAL A 317 16.66 12.00 24.75
CA VAL A 317 17.21 12.17 23.40
C VAL A 317 16.64 11.11 22.46
N LEU A 318 16.46 11.48 21.20
CA LEU A 318 16.13 10.58 20.12
C LEU A 318 17.31 10.51 19.14
N LEU A 319 17.79 9.30 18.89
CA LEU A 319 18.89 9.01 17.99
C LEU A 319 18.35 8.33 16.73
N ALA A 320 18.80 8.75 15.55
CA ALA A 320 18.49 8.09 14.28
C ALA A 320 19.69 7.30 13.80
N PHE A 321 19.47 6.05 13.40
CA PHE A 321 20.47 5.17 12.82
C PHE A 321 20.08 4.84 11.38
N LYS A 322 21.08 4.71 10.52
CA LYS A 322 20.91 4.51 9.08
C LYS A 322 21.89 3.47 8.57
N ASP A 323 21.59 2.91 7.40
CA ASP A 323 22.46 2.02 6.63
C ASP A 323 22.84 0.72 7.36
N ASN A 324 21.96 0.24 8.27
CA ASN A 324 22.20 -0.91 9.16
C ASN A 324 23.40 -0.72 10.11
N ASP A 325 23.85 0.52 10.34
CA ASP A 325 24.92 0.83 11.28
C ASP A 325 24.35 1.27 12.63
N TRP A 326 24.29 0.35 13.59
CA TRP A 326 23.88 0.63 14.96
C TRP A 326 25.00 1.27 15.80
N ARG A 327 26.25 1.30 15.30
CA ARG A 327 27.42 1.73 16.09
C ARG A 327 27.47 3.23 16.25
N LYS A 328 26.99 3.98 15.26
CA LYS A 328 27.05 5.44 15.23
C LYS A 328 25.71 6.04 14.81
N PRO A 329 25.11 6.93 15.62
CA PRO A 329 23.91 7.64 15.21
C PRO A 329 24.23 8.58 14.04
N ALA A 330 23.33 8.61 13.05
CA ALA A 330 23.39 9.51 11.90
C ALA A 330 22.87 10.92 12.24
N SER A 331 21.99 11.03 13.22
CA SER A 331 21.44 12.30 13.75
C SER A 331 20.95 12.09 15.17
N GLU A 332 20.91 13.17 15.94
CA GLU A 332 20.27 13.21 17.26
C GLU A 332 19.36 14.42 17.38
N VAL A 333 18.38 14.34 18.28
CA VAL A 333 17.58 15.48 18.73
C VAL A 333 17.23 15.32 20.21
N ARG A 334 17.47 16.37 20.99
CA ARG A 334 17.06 16.41 22.40
C ARG A 334 15.67 17.00 22.48
N LEU A 335 14.80 16.33 23.23
CA LEU A 335 13.39 16.76 23.32
C LEU A 335 13.23 18.08 24.07
N GLY A 336 14.18 18.43 24.94
CA GLY A 336 14.24 19.72 25.64
C GLY A 336 14.58 20.91 24.73
N ASP A 337 15.22 20.68 23.59
CA ASP A 337 15.63 21.75 22.66
C ASP A 337 14.50 22.15 21.69
N LEU A 338 13.43 21.35 21.64
CA LEU A 338 12.27 21.56 20.79
C LEU A 338 11.36 22.68 21.32
N GLY A 339 10.80 23.49 20.41
CA GLY A 339 9.84 24.54 20.75
C GLY A 339 10.44 25.84 21.29
N THR A 340 11.72 26.11 21.03
CA THR A 340 12.45 27.27 21.55
C THR A 340 12.15 28.61 20.83
N LEU A 341 11.14 28.66 19.95
CA LEU A 341 10.64 29.92 19.41
C LEU A 341 9.75 30.60 20.45
N LYS A 342 10.19 31.78 20.90
CA LYS A 342 9.44 32.74 21.72
C LYS A 342 8.00 32.89 21.21
N ASP A 343 7.05 32.26 21.88
CA ASP A 343 5.74 32.85 22.17
C ASP A 343 5.01 31.97 23.19
N GLU A 344 4.70 32.58 24.32
CA GLU A 344 3.98 32.02 25.45
C GLU A 344 2.53 31.72 25.04
N LEU A 345 2.12 30.44 24.98
CA LEU A 345 0.77 29.94 25.27
C LEU A 345 0.76 28.40 25.21
N ASP A 346 0.16 27.78 26.22
CA ASP A 346 0.40 26.41 26.72
C ASP A 346 -0.01 25.29 25.73
N ASP A 347 -0.94 25.53 24.81
CA ASP A 347 -1.36 24.54 23.80
C ASP A 347 -0.58 24.66 22.46
N THR A 348 -0.17 25.87 22.08
CA THR A 348 0.55 26.11 20.80
C THR A 348 1.99 25.60 20.83
N LEU A 349 2.59 25.53 22.02
CA LEU A 349 3.96 25.04 22.20
C LEU A 349 4.06 23.52 21.99
N VAL A 350 3.10 22.75 22.51
CA VAL A 350 3.08 21.28 22.34
C VAL A 350 2.94 20.92 20.87
N ASP A 351 2.03 21.58 20.14
CA ASP A 351 1.87 21.35 18.70
C ASP A 351 3.13 21.70 17.90
N THR A 352 3.82 22.79 18.29
CA THR A 352 5.11 23.18 17.70
C THR A 352 6.17 22.10 17.92
N ARG A 353 6.30 21.60 19.16
CA ARG A 353 7.23 20.52 19.50
C ARG A 353 6.90 19.23 18.75
N VAL A 354 5.62 18.85 18.67
CA VAL A 354 5.16 17.67 17.92
C VAL A 354 5.52 17.82 16.44
N LYS A 355 5.30 19.01 15.87
CA LYS A 355 5.61 19.30 14.45
C LYS A 355 7.12 19.23 14.18
N GLU A 356 7.94 19.86 15.02
CA GLU A 356 9.40 19.82 14.89
C GLU A 356 9.93 18.38 15.00
N LEU A 357 9.46 17.62 15.99
CA LEU A 357 9.83 16.22 16.16
C LEU A 357 9.36 15.35 14.97
N THR A 358 8.14 15.56 14.49
CA THR A 358 7.59 14.87 13.31
C THR A 358 8.43 15.15 12.07
N ASN A 359 8.86 16.41 11.88
CA ASN A 359 9.73 16.79 10.77
C ASN A 359 11.10 16.12 10.89
N TRP A 360 11.71 16.14 12.07
CA TRP A 360 12.99 15.48 12.33
C TRP A 360 12.93 13.97 12.04
N LEU A 361 11.84 13.31 12.46
CA LEU A 361 11.59 11.91 12.15
C LEU A 361 11.51 11.71 10.63
N LYS A 362 10.67 12.48 9.92
CA LYS A 362 10.52 12.41 8.45
C LYS A 362 11.85 12.62 7.71
N TYR A 363 12.69 13.57 8.12
CA TYR A 363 14.01 13.79 7.51
C TYR A 363 14.97 12.61 7.71
N ASN A 364 14.82 11.90 8.82
CA ASN A 364 15.64 10.76 9.15
C ASN A 364 15.03 9.42 8.74
N ALA A 365 13.89 9.41 8.05
CA ALA A 365 13.16 8.19 7.69
C ALA A 365 13.80 7.35 6.57
N PHE A 366 14.79 7.92 5.87
CA PHE A 366 15.47 7.29 4.74
C PHE A 366 16.93 6.95 5.05
N PRO A 367 17.48 5.88 4.43
CA PRO A 367 18.91 5.59 4.42
C PRO A 367 19.75 6.77 3.91
N THR A 368 21.07 6.68 4.00
CA THR A 368 21.97 7.77 3.56
C THR A 368 21.84 8.05 2.08
N ILE A 369 21.65 7.00 1.27
CA ILE A 369 21.31 7.12 -0.15
C ILE A 369 20.13 6.19 -0.46
N VAL A 370 19.24 6.62 -1.36
CA VAL A 370 18.04 5.86 -1.75
C VAL A 370 17.92 5.69 -3.26
N ASP A 371 17.08 4.75 -3.70
CA ASP A 371 16.68 4.69 -5.11
C ASP A 371 15.64 5.80 -5.38
N ALA A 372 15.98 6.76 -6.24
CA ALA A 372 15.11 7.89 -6.56
C ALA A 372 13.74 7.42 -7.07
N ALA A 373 13.68 6.31 -7.81
CA ALA A 373 12.43 5.77 -8.33
C ALA A 373 11.47 5.28 -7.23
N THR A 374 12.00 4.97 -6.04
CA THR A 374 11.19 4.54 -4.88
C THR A 374 10.67 5.73 -4.09
N VAL A 375 11.49 6.74 -3.86
CA VAL A 375 11.15 7.85 -2.96
C VAL A 375 10.48 9.03 -3.67
N PHE A 376 10.66 9.20 -4.98
CA PHE A 376 10.17 10.39 -5.71
C PHE A 376 8.67 10.64 -5.47
N ASN A 377 7.85 9.59 -5.54
CA ASN A 377 6.41 9.69 -5.32
C ASN A 377 6.05 10.01 -3.86
N GLU A 378 6.85 9.57 -2.89
CA GLU A 378 6.64 9.91 -1.47
C GLU A 378 6.92 11.40 -1.23
N LEU A 379 7.91 11.96 -1.91
CA LEU A 379 8.29 13.37 -1.80
C LEU A 379 7.31 14.31 -2.50
N LEU A 380 6.76 13.97 -3.67
CA LEU A 380 5.83 14.82 -4.44
C LEU A 380 4.65 15.39 -3.63
N ASP A 381 4.10 14.60 -2.70
CA ASP A 381 2.94 15.00 -1.87
C ASP A 381 3.36 15.35 -0.43
N SER A 382 4.65 15.53 -0.17
CA SER A 382 5.15 15.88 1.17
C SER A 382 4.79 17.33 1.49
N GLU A 383 4.26 17.56 2.70
CA GLU A 383 4.06 18.91 3.25
C GLU A 383 5.40 19.64 3.50
N ILE A 384 6.50 18.90 3.47
CA ILE A 384 7.83 19.42 3.72
C ILE A 384 8.60 19.45 2.42
N GLN A 385 9.13 20.62 2.07
CA GLN A 385 10.02 20.77 0.92
C GLN A 385 11.33 20.01 1.18
N GLN A 386 11.63 19.03 0.32
CA GLN A 386 12.83 18.20 0.40
C GLN A 386 13.50 18.18 -0.97
N TYR A 387 14.76 18.62 -1.04
CA TYR A 387 15.55 18.55 -2.27
C TYR A 387 16.07 17.13 -2.48
N LEU A 388 16.00 16.65 -3.71
CA LEU A 388 16.46 15.32 -4.09
C LEU A 388 17.71 15.46 -4.98
N VAL A 389 18.87 15.09 -4.45
CA VAL A 389 20.15 15.02 -5.17
C VAL A 389 20.23 13.68 -5.88
N ILE A 390 20.01 13.66 -7.18
CA ILE A 390 19.91 12.47 -8.02
C ILE A 390 21.23 12.24 -8.75
N LEU A 391 21.79 11.04 -8.60
CA LEU A 391 22.88 10.49 -9.39
C LEU A 391 22.34 9.47 -10.41
N PRO A 392 22.26 9.83 -11.70
CA PRO A 392 21.98 8.87 -12.77
C PRO A 392 23.16 7.92 -12.98
N LEU A 393 22.89 6.62 -13.02
CA LEU A 393 23.88 5.57 -13.21
C LEU A 393 23.68 4.86 -14.55
N ASP A 394 24.65 5.00 -15.45
CA ASP A 394 24.66 4.50 -16.83
C ASP A 394 25.79 3.50 -17.12
N ILE A 395 26.40 2.93 -16.08
CA ILE A 395 27.68 2.19 -16.13
C ILE A 395 27.54 0.72 -15.73
N SER A 396 28.65 -0.01 -15.90
CA SER A 396 28.81 -1.39 -15.44
C SER A 396 28.47 -1.53 -13.94
N HIS A 397 28.05 -2.72 -13.50
CA HIS A 397 27.62 -2.94 -12.11
C HIS A 397 28.71 -2.61 -11.09
N ASP A 398 29.98 -2.91 -11.38
CA ASP A 398 31.10 -2.66 -10.46
C ASP A 398 31.37 -1.16 -10.28
N ASP A 399 31.32 -0.38 -11.36
CA ASP A 399 31.50 1.07 -11.30
C ASP A 399 30.32 1.78 -10.61
N GLN A 400 29.12 1.18 -10.66
CA GLN A 400 27.95 1.71 -9.93
C GLN A 400 28.16 1.67 -8.42
N LEU A 401 28.80 0.62 -7.90
CA LEU A 401 29.03 0.49 -6.46
C LEU A 401 29.97 1.60 -5.94
N ILE A 402 31.06 1.87 -6.68
CA ILE A 402 32.01 2.94 -6.35
C ILE A 402 31.34 4.32 -6.39
N ALA A 403 30.53 4.58 -7.41
CA ALA A 403 29.83 5.85 -7.55
C ALA A 403 28.78 6.06 -6.43
N LYS A 404 28.06 5.00 -6.04
CA LYS A 404 27.12 5.03 -4.92
C LYS A 404 27.83 5.29 -3.59
N GLU A 405 28.96 4.64 -3.33
CA GLU A 405 29.74 4.86 -2.11
C GLU A 405 30.25 6.30 -2.03
N LYS A 406 30.79 6.82 -3.14
CA LYS A 406 31.20 8.23 -3.21
C LYS A 406 30.04 9.20 -2.94
N LEU A 407 28.84 8.92 -3.45
CA LEU A 407 27.65 9.71 -3.15
C LEU A 407 27.27 9.61 -1.66
N ALA A 408 27.37 8.43 -1.05
CA ALA A 408 27.10 8.21 0.36
C ALA A 408 28.09 8.96 1.26
N ASP A 409 29.38 8.99 0.92
CA ASP A 409 30.38 9.79 1.61
C ASP A 409 30.01 11.28 1.60
N ILE A 410 29.66 11.82 0.43
CA ILE A 410 29.23 13.22 0.27
C ILE A 410 27.98 13.50 1.12
N ALA A 411 27.00 12.60 1.08
CA ALA A 411 25.76 12.71 1.86
C ALA A 411 26.02 12.70 3.37
N ARG A 412 26.94 11.86 3.85
CA ARG A 412 27.37 11.83 5.27
C ARG A 412 28.01 13.15 5.68
N VAL A 413 28.90 13.70 4.86
CA VAL A 413 29.54 15.01 5.12
C VAL A 413 28.52 16.16 5.12
N TRP A 414 27.56 16.15 4.19
CA TRP A 414 26.48 17.14 4.16
C TRP A 414 25.66 17.13 5.45
N ARG A 415 25.33 15.93 5.94
CA ARG A 415 24.54 15.72 7.16
C ARG A 415 25.26 16.20 8.41
N THR A 416 26.58 16.13 8.48
CA THR A 416 27.35 16.65 9.62
C THR A 416 27.67 18.14 9.53
N GLY A 417 27.05 18.87 8.58
CA GLY A 417 27.17 20.33 8.47
C GLY A 417 28.36 20.82 7.64
N GLY A 418 28.70 20.10 6.56
CA GLY A 418 29.87 20.35 5.69
C GLY A 418 30.35 21.82 5.63
N ARG A 419 31.63 22.02 6.00
CA ARG A 419 32.38 23.30 6.11
C ARG A 419 31.74 24.36 7.03
N ASN A 420 31.75 24.14 8.35
CA ASN A 420 31.55 25.14 9.41
C ASN A 420 30.44 26.18 9.15
N MET A 421 29.19 25.80 9.41
CA MET A 421 28.00 26.67 9.39
C MET A 421 28.12 27.81 10.40
N LEU A 422 28.49 29.00 9.92
CA LEU A 422 28.54 30.23 10.70
C LEU A 422 27.22 31.01 10.55
N THR A 423 26.69 31.44 11.69
CA THR A 423 25.67 32.48 11.92
C THR A 423 24.19 32.07 11.89
N ASP A 424 23.46 32.68 12.83
CA ASP A 424 22.03 32.56 13.20
C ASP A 424 21.01 32.85 12.08
N GLY A 425 21.22 32.33 10.87
CA GLY A 425 20.35 32.63 9.73
C GLY A 425 20.39 31.56 8.65
N PHE A 426 19.40 30.66 8.68
CA PHE A 426 18.87 29.89 7.54
C PHE A 426 19.89 29.40 6.49
N LEU A 427 20.69 28.39 6.83
CA LEU A 427 21.24 27.45 5.85
C LEU A 427 20.88 26.01 6.29
N LYS A 428 20.21 25.23 5.43
CA LYS A 428 19.73 23.85 5.73
C LYS A 428 20.74 22.76 5.31
N GLY A 429 21.98 22.87 5.77
CA GLY A 429 22.91 21.75 5.95
C GLY A 429 22.89 21.30 7.43
N GLY A 430 23.45 20.12 7.78
CA GLY A 430 23.53 19.67 9.19
C GLY A 430 22.50 18.61 9.64
N PRO A 431 22.51 18.21 10.93
CA PRO A 431 21.63 17.18 11.49
C PRO A 431 20.16 17.59 11.31
N GLY A 432 19.41 16.89 10.46
CA GLY A 432 18.03 17.26 10.10
C GLY A 432 17.88 18.04 8.78
N SER A 433 18.90 18.09 7.93
CA SER A 433 18.75 18.63 6.56
C SER A 433 17.62 17.94 5.80
N SER A 434 16.83 18.73 5.06
CA SER A 434 15.75 18.25 4.19
C SER A 434 16.25 17.66 2.86
N THR A 435 17.57 17.63 2.63
CA THR A 435 18.17 17.10 1.40
C THR A 435 18.29 15.57 1.45
N ILE A 436 17.71 14.90 0.44
CA ILE A 436 17.82 13.45 0.25
C ILE A 436 18.78 13.19 -0.91
N PHE A 437 19.72 12.28 -0.70
CA PHE A 437 20.64 11.83 -1.74
C PHE A 437 20.12 10.52 -2.33
N ALA A 438 20.08 10.43 -3.65
CA ALA A 438 19.50 9.30 -4.34
C ALA A 438 20.27 8.94 -5.60
N TRP A 439 20.19 7.67 -5.99
CA TRP A 439 20.69 7.17 -7.27
C TRP A 439 19.53 6.63 -8.10
N VAL A 440 19.72 6.54 -9.41
CA VAL A 440 18.74 5.94 -10.31
C VAL A 440 19.43 5.22 -11.47
N ASP A 441 18.93 4.05 -11.84
CA ASP A 441 19.37 3.36 -13.05
C ASP A 441 18.95 4.15 -14.29
N ALA A 442 19.92 4.79 -14.93
CA ALA A 442 19.68 5.67 -16.07
C ALA A 442 19.33 4.89 -17.35
N ASN A 443 19.65 3.59 -17.43
CA ASN A 443 19.27 2.76 -18.55
C ASN A 443 17.79 2.38 -18.44
N LYS A 444 17.38 1.91 -17.26
CA LYS A 444 15.99 1.54 -16.96
C LYS A 444 15.03 2.73 -16.97
N TYR A 445 15.46 3.88 -16.44
CA TYR A 445 14.62 5.08 -16.30
C TYR A 445 14.99 6.20 -17.30
N SER A 446 15.62 5.85 -18.42
CA SER A 446 16.09 6.81 -19.44
C SER A 446 15.00 7.76 -19.96
N ARG A 447 13.77 7.27 -20.17
CA ARG A 447 12.63 8.09 -20.61
C ARG A 447 12.19 9.07 -19.53
N TRP A 448 12.12 8.63 -18.28
CA TRP A 448 11.74 9.48 -17.15
C TRP A 448 12.78 10.57 -16.92
N LEU A 449 14.06 10.23 -16.87
CA LEU A 449 15.17 11.18 -16.71
C LEU A 449 15.21 12.25 -17.81
N ARG A 450 15.00 11.84 -19.07
CA ARG A 450 14.95 12.76 -20.21
C ARG A 450 13.74 13.68 -20.13
N ASN A 451 12.58 13.12 -19.81
CA ASN A 451 11.34 13.88 -19.75
C ASN A 451 11.29 14.80 -18.53
N MET A 452 11.79 14.41 -17.37
CA MET A 452 11.71 15.25 -16.17
C MET A 452 12.87 16.25 -16.09
N TYR A 453 14.07 15.86 -16.51
CA TYR A 453 15.28 16.63 -16.20
C TYR A 453 16.13 16.93 -17.43
N GLY A 454 15.64 16.62 -18.64
CA GLY A 454 16.42 16.81 -19.87
C GLY A 454 17.68 15.94 -19.94
N TYR A 455 17.84 14.96 -19.04
CA TYR A 455 19.04 14.15 -18.96
C TYR A 455 19.13 13.19 -20.15
N ILE A 456 20.23 13.29 -20.89
CA ILE A 456 20.52 12.45 -22.05
C ILE A 456 21.78 11.65 -21.78
N ASN A 457 21.64 10.33 -21.70
CA ASN A 457 22.78 9.43 -21.67
C ASN A 457 23.48 9.48 -23.05
N LYS A 458 24.62 10.15 -23.12
CA LYS A 458 25.47 10.15 -24.32
C LYS A 458 26.35 8.90 -24.30
N PRO A 459 26.76 8.30 -25.42
CA PRO A 459 27.84 7.31 -25.42
C PRO A 459 29.18 7.98 -25.09
N LEU A 460 30.04 7.29 -24.33
CA LEU A 460 31.40 7.76 -24.04
C LEU A 460 32.24 7.69 -25.32
N LYS A 461 32.95 8.78 -25.67
CA LYS A 461 33.98 8.73 -26.70
C LYS A 461 35.24 8.08 -26.12
N HIS A 462 35.99 7.36 -26.95
CA HIS A 462 37.22 6.67 -26.52
C HIS A 462 38.20 7.67 -25.89
N GLY A 463 38.56 7.45 -24.62
CA GLY A 463 39.53 8.29 -23.89
C GLY A 463 38.94 9.45 -23.06
N GLU A 464 37.62 9.68 -23.07
CA GLU A 464 36.99 10.68 -22.19
C GLU A 464 36.64 10.09 -20.82
N ASN A 465 37.12 10.70 -19.75
CA ASN A 465 36.66 10.40 -18.40
C ASN A 465 35.40 11.23 -18.10
N ARG A 466 34.21 10.63 -18.20
CA ARG A 466 32.94 11.34 -17.93
C ARG A 466 32.79 11.60 -16.44
N GLN A 467 32.93 12.86 -16.05
CA GLN A 467 32.42 13.32 -14.77
C GLN A 467 30.90 13.07 -14.71
N LYS A 468 30.45 12.41 -13.65
CA LYS A 468 29.05 12.01 -13.50
C LYS A 468 28.21 13.22 -13.13
N GLN A 469 27.26 13.60 -13.98
CA GLN A 469 26.37 14.72 -13.74
C GLN A 469 25.40 14.40 -12.59
N ILE A 470 25.13 15.40 -11.77
CA ILE A 470 24.15 15.37 -10.67
C ILE A 470 23.00 16.29 -11.04
N ILE A 471 21.78 15.86 -10.68
CA ILE A 471 20.56 16.65 -10.81
C ILE A 471 20.05 16.90 -9.40
N ILE A 472 19.72 18.15 -9.07
CA ILE A 472 19.06 18.48 -7.80
C ILE A 472 17.62 18.85 -8.12
N ALA A 473 16.67 18.02 -7.71
CA ALA A 473 15.25 18.24 -7.96
C ALA A 473 14.54 18.81 -6.72
N ASP A 474 13.54 19.65 -6.95
CA ASP A 474 12.48 19.98 -5.99
C ASP A 474 11.19 19.31 -6.48
N PRO A 475 10.86 18.12 -5.95
CA PRO A 475 9.66 17.39 -6.37
C PRO A 475 8.36 18.19 -6.11
N ASN A 476 8.28 18.92 -5.00
CA ASN A 476 7.06 19.64 -4.60
C ASN A 476 6.72 20.77 -5.59
N ARG A 477 7.75 21.45 -6.08
CA ARG A 477 7.61 22.53 -7.07
C ARG A 477 7.68 22.05 -8.51
N LEU A 478 8.03 20.79 -8.73
CA LEU A 478 8.34 20.24 -10.04
C LEU A 478 9.43 21.04 -10.74
N GLU A 479 10.51 21.37 -10.01
CA GLU A 479 11.67 22.12 -10.49
C GLU A 479 12.94 21.28 -10.37
N TYR A 480 13.99 21.62 -11.13
CA TYR A 480 15.30 21.02 -10.98
C TYR A 480 16.45 21.97 -11.35
N TYR A 481 17.65 21.59 -10.91
CA TYR A 481 18.91 22.27 -11.12
C TYR A 481 19.97 21.26 -11.55
N ASP A 482 20.84 21.65 -12.47
CA ASP A 482 21.89 20.81 -13.02
C ASP A 482 23.24 21.56 -13.16
N VAL A 483 23.32 22.75 -12.55
CA VAL A 483 24.51 23.60 -12.50
C VAL A 483 24.81 24.06 -11.08
N ASN A 484 26.08 24.37 -10.80
CA ASN A 484 26.56 24.96 -9.55
C ASN A 484 26.60 26.49 -9.63
N LEU A 485 27.06 27.17 -8.56
CA LEU A 485 27.16 28.63 -8.52
C LEU A 485 28.11 29.22 -9.56
N ASP A 486 29.09 28.45 -10.02
CA ASP A 486 30.01 28.86 -11.09
C ASP A 486 29.37 28.75 -12.49
N GLY A 487 28.10 28.31 -12.58
CA GLY A 487 27.41 28.03 -13.84
C GLY A 487 27.90 26.78 -14.57
N GLN A 488 28.75 25.97 -13.93
CA GLN A 488 29.24 24.70 -14.47
C GLN A 488 28.27 23.57 -14.13
N ALA A 489 28.28 22.49 -14.91
CA ALA A 489 27.45 21.32 -14.63
C ALA A 489 27.77 20.77 -13.23
N THR A 490 26.74 20.49 -12.44
CA THR A 490 26.91 19.84 -11.13
C THR A 490 27.37 18.41 -11.35
N ILE A 491 28.47 18.01 -10.72
CA ILE A 491 29.08 16.69 -10.88
C ILE A 491 29.16 15.93 -9.55
N LEU A 492 29.44 14.63 -9.60
CA LEU A 492 29.65 13.77 -8.43
C LEU A 492 30.96 14.15 -7.70
N ASP A 493 30.92 15.28 -7.03
CA ASP A 493 31.96 15.86 -6.19
C ASP A 493 31.31 16.69 -5.08
N GLY A 494 31.86 16.61 -3.86
CA GLY A 494 31.29 17.29 -2.71
C GLY A 494 31.29 18.82 -2.85
N HIS A 495 32.34 19.42 -3.41
CA HIS A 495 32.40 20.87 -3.60
C HIS A 495 31.37 21.34 -4.62
N SER A 496 31.25 20.61 -5.74
CA SER A 496 30.27 20.90 -6.79
C SER A 496 28.83 20.81 -6.28
N ILE A 497 28.48 19.71 -5.60
CA ILE A 497 27.13 19.50 -5.07
C ILE A 497 26.79 20.52 -3.97
N PHE A 498 27.73 20.80 -3.06
CA PHE A 498 27.46 21.71 -1.95
C PHE A 498 27.31 23.15 -2.44
N SER A 499 28.13 23.57 -3.40
CA SER A 499 27.97 24.87 -4.09
C SER A 499 26.60 24.99 -4.74
N ALA A 500 26.14 23.95 -5.45
CA ALA A 500 24.81 23.96 -6.06
C ALA A 500 23.69 24.04 -5.01
N LEU A 501 23.76 23.24 -3.94
CA LEU A 501 22.78 23.29 -2.85
C LEU A 501 22.75 24.65 -2.16
N GLU A 502 23.91 25.24 -1.87
CA GLU A 502 24.03 26.59 -1.31
C GLU A 502 23.34 27.62 -2.20
N GLY A 503 23.63 27.60 -3.50
CA GLY A 503 23.00 28.49 -4.46
C GLY A 503 21.49 28.32 -4.57
N ILE A 504 20.97 27.11 -4.41
CA ILE A 504 19.52 26.84 -4.36
C ILE A 504 18.92 27.43 -3.09
N TYR A 505 19.50 27.14 -1.92
CA TYR A 505 18.98 27.62 -0.63
C TYR A 505 19.03 29.15 -0.51
N GLN A 506 20.04 29.80 -1.10
CA GLN A 506 20.17 31.26 -1.14
C GLN A 506 19.32 31.91 -2.26
N GLY A 507 18.63 31.12 -3.09
CA GLY A 507 17.83 31.62 -4.21
C GLY A 507 18.66 32.25 -5.34
N GLN A 508 19.95 31.92 -5.43
CA GLN A 508 20.87 32.44 -6.44
C GLN A 508 20.82 31.64 -7.74
N LEU A 509 20.47 30.36 -7.68
CA LEU A 509 20.31 29.52 -8.87
C LEU A 509 18.88 29.58 -9.40
N GLN A 510 18.74 29.70 -10.72
CA GLN A 510 17.45 29.69 -11.40
C GLN A 510 16.97 28.26 -11.66
N PRO A 511 15.75 27.89 -11.24
CA PRO A 511 15.22 26.56 -11.48
C PRO A 511 14.87 26.34 -12.96
N LYS A 512 15.02 25.09 -13.41
CA LYS A 512 14.43 24.59 -14.65
C LYS A 512 13.13 23.86 -14.32
N SER A 513 12.13 23.99 -15.19
CA SER A 513 10.87 23.24 -15.02
C SER A 513 11.09 21.76 -15.31
N SER A 514 10.65 20.90 -14.39
CA SER A 514 10.62 19.44 -14.60
C SER A 514 9.30 18.95 -15.23
N GLN A 515 8.36 19.86 -15.50
CA GLN A 515 7.13 19.57 -16.21
C GLN A 515 7.39 19.58 -17.73
N ASN A 516 7.53 18.41 -18.37
CA ASN A 516 7.55 18.35 -19.83
C ASN A 516 6.20 17.93 -20.42
N ALA A 517 5.64 18.84 -21.25
CA ALA A 517 4.72 18.72 -22.40
C ALA A 517 3.45 17.84 -22.32
N PHE A 518 3.43 16.76 -21.54
CA PHE A 518 2.31 15.84 -21.39
C PHE A 518 1.27 16.35 -20.37
N GLU A 519 1.69 17.17 -19.41
CA GLU A 519 0.74 17.84 -18.50
C GLU A 519 -0.01 18.99 -19.17
N TYR A 520 0.57 19.63 -20.19
CA TYR A 520 -0.14 20.60 -21.03
C TYR A 520 -1.33 19.97 -21.74
N THR A 521 -1.23 18.71 -22.20
CA THR A 521 -2.37 18.01 -22.79
C THR A 521 -3.36 17.54 -21.73
N VAL A 522 -2.93 16.92 -20.62
CA VAL A 522 -3.86 16.37 -19.61
C VAL A 522 -4.62 17.45 -18.85
N GLN A 523 -3.97 18.55 -18.42
CA GLN A 523 -4.65 19.62 -17.69
C GLN A 523 -5.49 20.53 -18.61
N ALA A 524 -5.08 20.76 -19.86
CA ALA A 524 -5.91 21.48 -20.84
C ALA A 524 -7.12 20.64 -21.30
N ILE A 525 -6.97 19.32 -21.41
CA ILE A 525 -8.07 18.40 -21.69
C ILE A 525 -9.03 18.32 -20.50
N HIS A 526 -8.54 18.29 -19.26
CA HIS A 526 -9.40 18.23 -18.07
C HIS A 526 -10.25 19.50 -17.88
N LYS A 527 -9.67 20.70 -18.10
CA LYS A 527 -10.43 21.97 -18.07
C LYS A 527 -11.45 22.09 -19.20
N ARG A 528 -11.20 21.51 -20.37
CA ARG A 528 -12.13 21.54 -21.51
C ARG A 528 -13.23 20.47 -21.41
N ILE A 529 -12.94 19.28 -20.87
CA ILE A 529 -13.95 18.20 -20.75
C ILE A 529 -15.01 18.53 -19.69
N LEU A 530 -14.63 19.16 -18.57
CA LEU A 530 -15.59 19.52 -17.52
C LEU A 530 -16.45 20.74 -17.88
N SER A 531 -15.96 21.71 -18.67
CA SER A 531 -16.80 22.83 -19.13
C SER A 531 -17.83 22.40 -20.19
N TYR A 532 -17.51 21.38 -20.98
CA TYR A 532 -18.42 20.87 -22.01
C TYR A 532 -19.51 19.96 -21.44
N LYS A 533 -19.24 19.19 -20.37
CA LYS A 533 -20.25 18.31 -19.74
C LYS A 533 -21.41 19.10 -19.14
N GLN A 534 -21.14 20.24 -18.49
CA GLN A 534 -22.16 21.09 -17.90
C GLN A 534 -23.06 21.73 -18.98
N THR A 535 -22.44 22.28 -20.03
CA THR A 535 -23.16 22.93 -21.15
C THR A 535 -24.03 21.95 -21.95
N PHE A 536 -23.63 20.67 -22.05
CA PHE A 536 -24.41 19.62 -22.72
C PHE A 536 -25.68 19.23 -21.94
N ILE A 537 -25.60 19.26 -20.60
CA ILE A 537 -26.72 18.96 -19.70
C ILE A 537 -27.67 20.15 -19.63
N ASP A 538 -27.15 21.38 -19.59
CA ASP A 538 -27.96 22.59 -19.42
C ASP A 538 -28.68 23.03 -20.71
N HIS A 539 -28.10 22.76 -21.90
CA HIS A 539 -28.65 23.20 -23.19
C HIS A 539 -28.60 22.13 -24.31
N PRO A 540 -29.32 21.00 -24.16
CA PRO A 540 -29.26 19.87 -25.09
C PRO A 540 -29.65 20.24 -26.54
N LEU A 541 -30.65 21.12 -26.72
CA LEU A 541 -31.09 21.57 -28.05
C LEU A 541 -30.06 22.43 -28.77
N ARG A 542 -29.35 23.33 -28.07
CA ARG A 542 -28.30 24.16 -28.68
C ARG A 542 -27.12 23.30 -29.14
N MET A 543 -26.74 22.31 -28.34
CA MET A 543 -25.66 21.39 -28.69
C MET A 543 -26.03 20.48 -29.86
N PHE A 544 -27.30 20.04 -29.94
CA PHE A 544 -27.80 19.32 -31.11
C PHE A 544 -27.73 20.17 -32.38
N ILE A 545 -28.20 21.43 -32.34
CA ILE A 545 -28.15 22.35 -33.49
C ILE A 545 -26.70 22.60 -33.93
N ILE A 546 -25.78 22.86 -32.99
CA ILE A 546 -24.36 23.06 -33.29
C ILE A 546 -23.75 21.81 -33.93
N SER A 547 -24.10 20.62 -33.44
CA SER A 547 -23.61 19.34 -33.98
C SER A 547 -24.13 19.09 -35.41
N VAL A 548 -25.40 19.40 -35.68
CA VAL A 548 -26.00 19.31 -37.02
C VAL A 548 -25.35 20.31 -37.98
N LEU A 549 -25.10 21.55 -37.55
CA LEU A 549 -24.41 22.55 -38.35
C LEU A 549 -22.95 22.16 -38.65
N LEU A 550 -22.25 21.54 -37.70
CA LEU A 550 -20.90 21.00 -37.90
C LEU A 550 -20.90 19.85 -38.91
N LEU A 551 -21.86 18.94 -38.82
CA LEU A 551 -22.01 17.84 -39.78
C LEU A 551 -22.36 18.35 -41.18
N LEU A 552 -23.21 19.38 -41.29
CA LEU A 552 -23.48 20.05 -42.57
C LEU A 552 -22.24 20.74 -43.13
N ALA A 553 -21.47 21.44 -42.29
CA ALA A 553 -20.24 22.09 -42.72
C ALA A 553 -19.18 21.08 -43.19
N VAL A 554 -19.03 19.95 -42.48
CA VAL A 554 -18.13 18.85 -42.89
C VAL A 554 -18.65 18.18 -44.16
N GLY A 555 -19.96 17.98 -44.30
CA GLY A 555 -20.57 17.46 -45.52
C GLY A 555 -20.34 18.37 -46.73
N ILE A 556 -20.46 19.69 -46.55
CA ILE A 556 -20.16 20.70 -47.58
C ILE A 556 -18.66 20.66 -47.92
N LEU A 557 -17.78 20.59 -46.92
CA LEU A 557 -16.33 20.51 -47.12
C LEU A 557 -15.94 19.26 -47.91
N LEU A 558 -16.51 18.09 -47.56
CA LEU A 558 -16.30 16.84 -48.28
C LEU A 558 -16.88 16.91 -49.70
N TYR A 559 -18.06 17.52 -49.88
CA TYR A 559 -18.67 17.74 -51.18
C TYR A 559 -17.81 18.63 -52.09
N THR A 560 -17.25 19.73 -51.56
CA THR A 560 -16.34 20.60 -52.30
C THR A 560 -15.04 19.89 -52.67
N LEU A 561 -14.49 19.06 -51.76
CA LEU A 561 -13.29 18.25 -52.04
C LEU A 561 -13.55 17.13 -53.06
N THR A 562 -14.79 16.66 -53.21
CA THR A 562 -15.16 15.70 -54.26
C THR A 562 -15.46 16.35 -55.61
N ILE A 563 -15.84 17.63 -55.65
CA ILE A 563 -16.09 18.36 -56.92
C ILE A 563 -14.79 18.75 -57.62
N ASP A 564 -13.70 18.99 -56.87
CA ASP A 564 -12.38 19.28 -57.46
C ASP A 564 -11.71 18.04 -58.10
N ASN A 565 -12.29 16.85 -57.96
CA ASN A 565 -11.85 15.62 -58.62
C ASN A 565 -12.82 15.18 -59.72
N LYS A 566 -13.15 16.09 -60.64
CA LYS A 566 -13.77 15.72 -61.92
C LYS A 566 -12.68 15.72 -63.01
N PRO A 567 -12.27 14.55 -63.53
CA PRO A 567 -11.33 14.48 -64.64
C PRO A 567 -12.09 14.65 -65.96
N ASP A 568 -11.67 15.60 -66.80
CA ASP A 568 -12.04 15.61 -68.22
C ASP A 568 -10.91 14.96 -69.06
N ASP A 569 -11.38 14.20 -70.03
CA ASP A 569 -10.75 13.28 -71.00
C ASP A 569 -9.40 13.70 -71.63
N ASP A 570 -8.50 12.73 -71.89
CA ASP A 570 -8.57 11.96 -73.14
C ASP A 570 -7.51 10.84 -73.30
N SER A 571 -7.90 9.79 -74.04
CA SER A 571 -7.12 8.76 -74.75
C SER A 571 -6.75 7.39 -74.10
N LEU A 572 -7.71 6.44 -74.17
CA LEU A 572 -7.72 5.21 -75.00
C LEU A 572 -6.35 4.52 -75.32
N HIS A 573 -6.12 3.20 -75.13
CA HIS A 573 -6.87 2.07 -75.70
C HIS A 573 -6.26 0.68 -75.33
N LEU A 574 -7.12 -0.37 -75.45
CA LEU A 574 -6.87 -1.78 -75.87
C LEU A 574 -6.79 -2.93 -74.82
N PHE A 575 -7.98 -3.43 -74.48
CA PHE A 575 -8.48 -4.82 -74.64
C PHE A 575 -7.58 -6.05 -74.34
N SER A 576 -8.11 -6.89 -73.43
CA SER A 576 -8.59 -8.28 -73.69
C SER A 576 -7.92 -9.45 -72.94
N SER A 577 -8.81 -10.14 -72.21
CA SER A 577 -8.93 -11.60 -72.00
C SER A 577 -8.01 -12.32 -71.00
N GLY A 578 -8.62 -13.22 -70.22
CA GLY A 578 -7.91 -14.47 -69.92
C GLY A 578 -8.18 -15.24 -68.63
N THR A 579 -9.44 -15.45 -68.23
CA THR A 579 -9.96 -16.72 -67.66
C THR A 579 -9.48 -17.33 -66.32
N LYS A 580 -10.51 -17.62 -65.49
CA LYS A 580 -10.80 -18.85 -64.72
C LYS A 580 -9.98 -19.17 -63.45
N GLY A 581 -10.61 -18.98 -62.29
CA GLY A 581 -11.59 -19.93 -61.75
C GLY A 581 -11.14 -20.89 -60.65
N SER A 582 -11.87 -20.83 -59.52
CA SER A 582 -12.29 -21.93 -58.63
C SER A 582 -11.37 -22.39 -57.47
N ALA A 583 -11.68 -21.84 -56.29
CA ALA A 583 -12.25 -22.51 -55.11
C ALA A 583 -11.66 -23.82 -54.51
N ARG A 584 -11.56 -23.75 -53.17
CA ARG A 584 -11.78 -24.77 -52.11
C ARG A 584 -10.59 -25.55 -51.53
N ASP A 585 -10.43 -25.28 -50.22
CA ASP A 585 -10.45 -26.22 -49.09
C ASP A 585 -9.23 -27.09 -48.73
N TYR A 586 -8.75 -26.78 -47.51
CA TYR A 586 -8.40 -27.67 -46.38
C TYR A 586 -7.13 -28.55 -46.38
N TYR A 587 -6.52 -28.52 -45.17
CA TYR A 587 -5.66 -29.51 -44.50
C TYR A 587 -4.16 -29.64 -44.86
N GLN A 588 -3.33 -29.30 -43.86
CA GLN A 588 -1.98 -29.85 -43.54
C GLN A 588 -2.01 -31.39 -43.37
N PRO A 589 -0.92 -32.18 -43.09
CA PRO A 589 0.44 -31.82 -42.65
C PRO A 589 1.61 -32.70 -43.22
N SER A 590 2.83 -32.36 -42.75
CA SER A 590 3.97 -33.26 -42.41
C SER A 590 5.26 -33.21 -43.24
N HIS A 591 6.32 -32.92 -42.49
CA HIS A 591 7.77 -33.11 -42.62
C HIS A 591 8.37 -33.92 -43.78
N LYS A 592 9.54 -33.45 -44.24
CA LYS A 592 10.77 -34.28 -44.32
C LYS A 592 12.06 -33.45 -44.29
N GLU A 593 12.95 -33.86 -43.40
CA GLU A 593 14.37 -33.50 -43.28
C GLU A 593 15.19 -33.91 -44.52
N ASN A 594 16.30 -33.21 -44.80
CA ASN A 594 17.63 -33.85 -44.84
C ASN A 594 18.82 -32.90 -45.14
N ARG A 595 19.97 -33.29 -44.56
CA ARG A 595 21.39 -32.84 -44.69
C ARG A 595 21.82 -31.77 -43.65
N ARG A 596 22.56 -32.06 -42.55
CA ARG A 596 23.62 -33.08 -42.25
C ARG A 596 24.82 -32.86 -43.22
N ILE A 597 26.08 -32.66 -42.85
CA ILE A 597 27.05 -33.36 -41.95
C ILE A 597 28.36 -32.47 -42.06
N ASP A 598 29.31 -32.33 -41.13
CA ASP A 598 29.87 -33.12 -40.01
C ASP A 598 30.08 -32.26 -38.76
#